data_AF-A0A2V5L1P7-F1
#
_entry.id   AF-A0A2V5L1P7-F1
#
_cell.length_a   1.000
_cell.length_b   1.000
_cell.length_c   1.000
_cell.angle_alpha   90.00
_cell.angle_beta   90.00
_cell.angle_gamma   90.00
#
_symmetry.space_group_name_H-M   'P 1'
#
loop_
_entity.id
_entity.type
_entity.pdbx_description
1 polymer ?
#
loop_
_entity_poly.entity_id
_entity_poly.type
_entity_poly.pdbx_seq_one_letter_code
_entity_poly.pdbx_strand_id
1 'polypeptide(L)'
;MAEAPSHFSISQQESEGWPAERIFDVRWAAAMVERALSRLGEECERRGRRRVFDMLSPCLAAERDDVSYSKFSKTLRIPEASVKRLVHQLRVRYRALLREEVGRTVEKPDEMDDELRYLSAALTAPE
;
A
#
# COMPACT_ATOMS: atom_id res chain seq x y z
N MET A 1 8.03 7.86 -22.37
CA MET A 1 7.84 7.66 -20.92
C MET A 1 6.56 6.84 -20.80
N ALA A 2 6.67 5.58 -20.37
CA ALA A 2 5.52 4.69 -20.27
C ALA A 2 4.79 4.98 -18.96
N GLU A 3 3.61 5.60 -19.06
CA GLU A 3 2.67 5.73 -17.96
C GLU A 3 2.13 4.32 -17.67
N ALA A 4 2.69 3.66 -16.66
CA ALA A 4 2.10 2.43 -16.15
C ALA A 4 0.74 2.80 -15.56
N PRO A 5 -0.36 2.14 -15.94
CA PRO A 5 -1.68 2.47 -15.43
C PRO A 5 -1.69 2.27 -13.91
N SER A 6 -1.69 3.40 -13.19
CA SER A 6 -1.81 3.46 -11.74
C SER A 6 -3.09 2.73 -11.33
N HIS A 7 -2.94 1.66 -10.55
CA HIS A 7 -4.02 0.79 -10.10
C HIS A 7 -4.93 1.48 -9.05
N PHE A 8 -4.58 2.71 -8.67
CA PHE A 8 -5.27 3.59 -7.74
C PHE A 8 -5.86 4.84 -8.40
N SER A 9 -5.93 4.90 -9.74
CA SER A 9 -6.60 6.01 -10.45
C SER A 9 -8.09 6.03 -10.10
N ILE A 10 -8.48 7.00 -9.28
CA ILE A 10 -9.87 7.37 -9.02
C ILE A 10 -10.55 7.64 -10.36
N SER A 11 -11.69 7.00 -10.63
CA SER A 11 -12.44 7.28 -11.85
C SER A 11 -12.98 8.70 -11.79
N GLN A 12 -12.93 9.47 -12.88
CA GLN A 12 -13.39 10.87 -12.90
C GLN A 12 -14.82 11.07 -12.37
N GLN A 13 -15.65 10.03 -12.46
CA GLN A 13 -17.04 9.99 -12.00
C GLN A 13 -17.19 9.88 -10.46
N GLU A 14 -16.17 9.40 -9.74
CA GLU A 14 -16.15 9.31 -8.26
C GLU A 14 -15.65 10.63 -7.62
N SER A 15 -15.01 11.48 -8.42
CA SER A 15 -14.49 12.78 -7.99
C SER A 15 -15.46 13.94 -8.28
N GLU A 16 -16.57 13.68 -8.97
CA GLU A 16 -17.65 14.65 -9.24
C GLU A 16 -18.37 15.01 -7.95
N GLY A 17 -17.83 16.00 -7.23
CA GLY A 17 -18.39 16.51 -5.97
C GLY A 17 -17.36 16.66 -4.86
N TRP A 18 -16.11 16.22 -5.05
CA TRP A 18 -15.06 16.41 -4.06
C TRP A 18 -14.40 17.79 -4.19
N PRO A 19 -14.06 18.45 -3.06
CA PRO A 19 -13.26 19.66 -3.08
C PRO A 19 -11.86 19.37 -3.66
N ALA A 20 -11.23 20.38 -4.25
CA ALA A 20 -9.93 20.24 -4.92
C ALA A 20 -8.83 19.72 -3.99
N GLU A 21 -8.90 20.11 -2.71
CA GLU A 21 -8.03 19.63 -1.64
C GLU A 21 -8.15 18.12 -1.48
N ARG A 22 -9.38 17.58 -1.38
CA ARG A 22 -9.60 16.14 -1.24
C ARG A 22 -9.10 15.35 -2.46
N ILE A 23 -9.29 15.87 -3.67
CA ILE A 23 -8.77 15.25 -4.90
C ILE A 23 -7.24 15.23 -4.88
N PHE A 24 -6.61 16.34 -4.45
CA PHE A 24 -5.17 16.42 -4.28
C PHE A 24 -4.67 15.39 -3.26
N ASP A 25 -5.32 15.32 -2.09
CA ASP A 25 -4.95 14.42 -1.00
C ASP A 25 -5.02 12.95 -1.42
N VAL A 26 -6.09 12.54 -2.10
CA VAL A 26 -6.23 11.14 -2.53
C VAL A 26 -5.23 10.79 -3.64
N ARG A 27 -4.96 11.71 -4.58
CA ARG A 27 -3.94 11.49 -5.62
C ARG A 27 -2.53 11.42 -5.03
N TRP A 28 -2.24 12.29 -4.07
CA TRP A 28 -0.97 12.26 -3.34
C TRP A 28 -0.85 10.95 -2.54
N ALA A 29 -1.92 10.52 -1.87
CA ALA A 29 -1.99 9.25 -1.15
C ALA A 29 -1.70 8.05 -2.03
N ALA A 30 -2.39 7.95 -3.16
CA ALA A 30 -2.20 6.91 -4.15
C ALA A 30 -0.74 6.88 -4.63
N ALA A 31 -0.15 8.03 -4.96
CA ALA A 31 1.23 8.13 -5.40
C ALA A 31 2.23 7.66 -4.31
N MET A 32 2.00 7.99 -3.03
CA MET A 32 2.85 7.52 -1.94
C MET A 32 2.77 6.00 -1.75
N VAL A 33 1.56 5.44 -1.82
CA VAL A 33 1.33 4.00 -1.76
C VAL A 33 2.00 3.26 -2.91
N GLU A 34 1.84 3.75 -4.15
CA GLU A 34 2.45 3.15 -5.34
C GLU A 34 3.99 3.14 -5.26
N ARG A 35 4.59 4.23 -4.78
CA ARG A 35 6.04 4.32 -4.57
C ARG A 35 6.52 3.35 -3.49
N ALA A 36 5.82 3.29 -2.36
CA ALA A 36 6.16 2.37 -1.27
C ALA A 36 6.05 0.90 -1.70
N LEU A 37 4.98 0.54 -2.44
CA LEU A 37 4.80 -0.81 -2.99
C LEU A 37 5.86 -1.15 -4.03
N SER A 38 6.20 -0.23 -4.93
CA SER A 38 7.23 -0.45 -5.95
C SER A 38 8.58 -0.77 -5.32
N ARG A 39 9.01 0.03 -4.33
CA ARG A 39 10.26 -0.23 -3.57
C ARG A 39 10.22 -1.56 -2.82
N LEU A 40 9.09 -1.88 -2.20
CA LEU A 40 8.93 -3.17 -1.50
C LEU A 40 9.04 -4.35 -2.47
N GLY A 41 8.49 -4.20 -3.68
CA GLY A 41 8.60 -5.17 -4.76
C GLY A 41 10.05 -5.41 -5.19
N GLU A 42 10.81 -4.33 -5.41
CA GLU A 42 12.25 -4.39 -5.72
C GLU A 42 13.07 -5.06 -4.61
N GLU A 43 12.79 -4.73 -3.34
CA GLU A 43 13.44 -5.37 -2.19
C GLU A 43 13.13 -6.88 -2.12
N CYS A 44 11.89 -7.25 -2.41
CA CYS A 44 11.49 -8.65 -2.45
C CYS A 44 12.14 -9.38 -3.62
N GLU A 45 12.25 -8.74 -4.78
CA GLU A 45 12.89 -9.28 -5.97
C GLU A 45 14.38 -9.54 -5.75
N ARG A 46 15.11 -8.59 -5.16
CA ARG A 46 16.51 -8.77 -4.77
C ARG A 46 16.74 -9.95 -3.83
N ARG A 47 15.73 -10.32 -3.04
CA ARG A 47 15.76 -11.47 -2.12
C ARG A 47 15.21 -12.76 -2.75
N GLY A 48 14.89 -12.77 -4.04
CA GLY A 48 14.29 -13.90 -4.75
C GLY A 48 12.83 -14.19 -4.37
N ARG A 49 12.13 -13.22 -3.76
CA ARG A 49 10.78 -13.36 -3.21
C ARG A 49 9.72 -12.58 -4.00
N ARG A 50 9.98 -12.27 -5.27
CA ARG A 50 9.05 -11.50 -6.12
C ARG A 50 7.66 -12.14 -6.19
N ARG A 51 7.58 -13.46 -6.42
CA ARG A 51 6.32 -14.21 -6.43
C ARG A 51 5.53 -14.13 -5.12
N VAL A 52 6.22 -14.08 -3.98
CA VAL A 52 5.58 -13.93 -2.66
C VAL A 52 5.00 -12.53 -2.53
N PHE A 53 5.76 -11.52 -2.95
CA PHE A 53 5.30 -10.14 -2.96
C PHE A 53 4.09 -9.97 -3.89
N ASP A 54 4.15 -10.42 -5.14
CA ASP A 54 3.04 -10.25 -6.09
C ASP A 54 1.74 -10.89 -5.60
N MET A 55 1.84 -12.00 -4.86
CA MET A 55 0.65 -12.66 -4.30
C MET A 55 0.11 -11.94 -3.05
N LEU A 56 1.00 -11.40 -2.21
CA LEU A 56 0.63 -10.79 -0.93
C LEU A 56 0.39 -9.28 -1.03
N SER A 57 0.86 -8.61 -2.08
CA SER A 57 0.76 -7.16 -2.27
C SER A 57 -0.67 -6.62 -2.21
N PRO A 58 -1.71 -7.32 -2.72
CA PRO A 58 -3.08 -6.83 -2.60
C PRO A 58 -3.56 -6.77 -1.13
N CYS A 59 -3.03 -7.66 -0.28
CA CYS A 59 -3.35 -7.73 1.15
C CYS A 59 -2.56 -6.72 2.01
N LEU A 60 -1.58 -6.04 1.42
CA LEU A 60 -0.82 -4.99 2.09
C LEU A 60 -1.54 -3.64 2.02
N ALA A 61 -2.22 -3.37 0.90
CA ALA A 61 -2.99 -2.14 0.67
C ALA A 61 -4.40 -2.21 1.26
N ALA A 62 -5.06 -3.38 1.20
CA ALA A 62 -6.35 -3.58 1.84
C ALA A 62 -6.16 -3.85 3.34
N GLU A 63 -6.63 -2.95 4.21
CA GLU A 63 -6.78 -3.22 5.65
C GLU A 63 -7.82 -4.31 5.96
N ARG A 64 -8.51 -4.84 4.95
CA ARG A 64 -9.54 -5.85 5.11
C ARG A 64 -8.97 -7.18 5.60
N ASP A 65 -9.57 -7.69 6.66
CA ASP A 65 -9.33 -8.99 7.31
C ASP A 65 -9.64 -10.22 6.42
N ASP A 66 -10.09 -10.02 5.18
CA ASP A 66 -10.47 -11.09 4.25
C ASP A 66 -9.26 -11.76 3.56
N VAL A 67 -8.11 -11.75 4.23
CA VAL A 67 -6.88 -12.39 3.77
C VAL A 67 -7.01 -13.89 4.06
N SER A 68 -7.37 -14.66 3.03
CA SER A 68 -7.39 -16.13 3.14
C SER A 68 -5.96 -16.68 3.19
N TYR A 69 -5.34 -16.65 4.38
CA TYR A 69 -4.01 -17.23 4.63
C TYR A 69 -3.90 -18.69 4.17
N SER A 70 -5.01 -19.43 4.22
CA SER A 70 -5.09 -20.80 3.72
C SER A 70 -4.87 -20.91 2.21
N LYS A 71 -5.44 -19.98 1.43
CA LYS A 71 -5.21 -19.91 -0.03
C LYS A 71 -3.74 -19.63 -0.33
N PHE A 72 -3.14 -18.67 0.36
CA PHE A 72 -1.71 -18.35 0.20
C PHE A 72 -0.81 -19.51 0.62
N SER A 73 -1.13 -20.19 1.71
CA SER A 73 -0.41 -21.38 2.18
C SER A 73 -0.38 -22.48 1.11
N LYS A 74 -1.52 -22.77 0.49
CA LYS A 74 -1.63 -23.76 -0.59
C LYS A 74 -0.83 -23.35 -1.83
N THR A 75 -0.92 -22.09 -2.26
CA THR A 75 -0.25 -21.63 -3.47
C THR A 75 1.27 -21.49 -3.28
N LEU A 76 1.72 -21.00 -2.12
CA LEU A 76 3.14 -20.84 -1.79
C LEU A 76 3.78 -22.13 -1.26
N ARG A 77 2.99 -23.16 -0.95
CA ARG A 77 3.43 -24.43 -0.33
C ARG A 77 4.22 -24.23 0.96
N ILE A 78 3.83 -23.24 1.77
CA ILE A 78 4.41 -22.97 3.09
C ILE A 78 3.30 -22.96 4.14
N PRO A 79 3.59 -23.27 5.41
CA PRO A 79 2.57 -23.27 6.46
C PRO A 79 1.87 -21.91 6.61
N GLU A 80 0.58 -21.91 6.95
CA GLU A 80 -0.18 -20.67 7.21
C GLU A 80 0.50 -19.75 8.25
N ALA A 81 1.12 -20.33 9.28
CA ALA A 81 1.90 -19.58 10.26
C ALA A 81 3.09 -18.82 9.63
N SER A 82 3.73 -19.39 8.62
CA SER A 82 4.78 -18.73 7.86
C SER A 82 4.24 -17.65 6.95
N VAL A 83 3.06 -17.84 6.33
CA VAL A 83 2.38 -16.79 5.56
C VAL A 83 2.06 -15.60 6.47
N LYS A 84 1.47 -15.83 7.64
CA LYS A 84 1.15 -14.77 8.61
C LYS A 84 2.39 -13.95 8.99
N ARG A 85 3.52 -14.63 9.26
CA ARG A 85 4.79 -13.94 9.55
C ARG A 85 5.30 -13.13 8.36
N LEU A 86 5.24 -13.68 7.15
CA LEU A 86 5.66 -12.97 5.93
C LEU A 86 4.80 -11.74 5.67
N VAL A 87 3.48 -11.86 5.79
CA VAL A 87 2.54 -10.73 5.66
C VAL A 87 2.85 -9.67 6.71
N HIS A 88 3.04 -10.07 7.97
CA HIS A 88 3.38 -9.12 9.03
C HIS A 88 4.69 -8.38 8.75
N GLN A 89 5.76 -9.09 8.37
CA GLN A 89 7.04 -8.48 8.00
C GLN A 89 6.90 -7.53 6.81
N LEU A 90 6.16 -7.92 5.78
CA LEU A 90 5.89 -7.07 4.61
C LEU A 90 5.08 -5.84 4.98
N ARG A 91 4.07 -5.95 5.86
CA ARG A 91 3.29 -4.80 6.36
C ARG A 91 4.16 -3.82 7.16
N VAL A 92 5.04 -4.32 8.03
CA VAL A 92 5.98 -3.47 8.78
C VAL A 92 6.92 -2.74 7.83
N ARG A 93 7.49 -3.44 6.84
CA ARG A 93 8.41 -2.82 5.87
C ARG A 93 7.69 -1.84 4.95
N TYR A 94 6.48 -2.18 4.49
CA TYR A 94 5.60 -1.31 3.73
C TYR A 94 5.33 0.00 4.47
N ARG A 95 4.90 -0.08 5.75
CA ARG A 95 4.66 1.11 6.57
C ARG A 95 5.91 1.95 6.78
N ALA A 96 7.08 1.33 6.93
CA ALA A 96 8.35 2.06 7.02
C ALA A 96 8.67 2.80 5.71
N LEU A 97 8.53 2.13 4.56
CA LEU A 97 8.74 2.75 3.25
C LEU A 97 7.73 3.87 2.97
N LEU A 98 6.46 3.67 3.35
CA LEU A 98 5.43 4.70 3.23
C LEU A 98 5.76 5.91 4.10
N ARG A 99 6.22 5.71 5.34
CA ARG A 99 6.75 6.78 6.20
C ARG A 99 7.93 7.49 5.55
N GLU A 100 8.88 6.76 4.97
CA GLU A 100 10.03 7.37 4.29
C GLU A 100 9.60 8.22 3.09
N GLU A 101 8.59 7.79 2.32
CA GLU A 101 8.07 8.57 1.19
C GLU A 101 7.29 9.81 1.64
N VAL A 102 6.40 9.65 2.64
CA VAL A 102 5.61 10.74 3.21
C VAL A 102 6.51 11.75 3.92
N GLY A 103 7.50 11.30 4.69
CA GLY A 103 8.46 12.16 5.38
C GLY A 103 9.40 12.93 4.45
N ARG A 104 9.46 12.60 3.14
CA ARG A 104 10.14 13.44 2.15
C ARG A 104 9.30 14.64 1.72
N THR A 105 7.99 14.56 1.86
CA THR A 105 7.05 15.65 1.52
C THR A 105 6.51 16.38 2.74
N VAL A 106 6.47 15.74 3.91
CA VAL A 106 6.03 16.34 5.17
C VAL A 106 7.24 16.97 5.86
N GLU A 107 7.16 18.28 6.09
CA GLU A 107 8.25 19.06 6.70
C GLU A 107 8.50 18.73 8.18
N LYS A 108 7.50 18.15 8.88
CA LYS A 108 7.59 17.83 10.31
C LYS A 108 7.42 16.34 10.61
N PRO A 109 8.42 15.69 11.21
CA PRO A 109 8.33 14.27 11.58
C PRO A 109 7.28 13.99 12.65
N ASP A 110 6.93 14.96 13.50
CA ASP A 110 5.91 14.83 14.56
C ASP A 110 4.47 14.69 14.02
N GLU A 111 4.21 15.16 12.80
CA GLU A 111 2.88 15.07 12.16
C GLU A 111 2.72 13.76 11.34
N MET A 112 3.78 12.95 11.20
CA MET A 112 3.79 11.79 10.31
C MET A 112 2.75 10.71 10.62
N ASP A 113 2.49 10.42 11.90
CA ASP A 113 1.53 9.37 12.25
C ASP A 113 0.08 9.83 12.06
N ASP A 114 -0.20 11.13 12.21
CA ASP A 114 -1.51 11.70 11.91
C ASP A 114 -1.71 11.85 10.40
N GLU A 115 -0.68 12.23 9.65
CA GLU A 115 -0.68 12.24 8.19
C GLU A 115 -0.89 10.84 7.59
N LEU A 116 -0.25 9.80 8.14
CA LEU A 116 -0.50 8.42 7.75
C LEU A 116 -1.92 7.97 8.03
N ARG A 117 -2.50 8.39 9.17
CA ARG A 117 -3.89 8.09 9.50
C ARG A 117 -4.84 8.79 8.55
N TYR A 118 -4.57 10.07 8.25
CA TYR A 118 -5.32 10.86 7.27
C TYR A 118 -5.25 10.23 5.86
N LEU A 119 -4.05 9.85 5.41
CA LEU A 119 -3.79 9.10 4.18
C LEU A 119 -4.60 7.80 4.10
N SER A 120 -4.58 7.01 5.18
CA SER A 120 -5.32 5.75 5.23
C SER A 120 -6.84 5.98 5.15
N ALA A 121 -7.35 7.03 5.79
CA ALA A 121 -8.76 7.40 5.75
C ALA A 121 -9.17 7.91 4.36
N ALA A 122 -8.32 8.73 3.72
CA ALA A 122 -8.54 9.25 2.38
C ALA A 122 -8.64 8.14 1.32
N LEU A 123 -7.88 7.04 1.49
CA LEU A 123 -7.89 5.88 0.60
C LEU A 123 -8.99 4.85 0.91
N THR A 124 -9.54 4.85 2.13
CA THR A 124 -10.50 3.83 2.58
C THR A 124 -11.96 4.27 2.41
N ALA A 125 -12.21 5.51 1.97
CA ALA A 125 -13.51 6.16 1.82
C ALA A 125 -14.72 5.20 1.93
N PRO A 126 -15.38 5.13 3.10
CA PRO A 126 -16.78 4.76 3.13
C PRO A 126 -17.59 6.01 2.72
N GLU A 127 -18.34 5.86 1.62
CA GLU A 127 -19.34 6.79 1.06
C GLU A 127 -18.85 7.92 0.15
#